data_AF-A0A4Z2E339-F1
#
_entry.id   AF-A0A4Z2E339-F1
#
_cell.length_a   1.000
_cell.length_b   1.000
_cell.length_c   1.000
_cell.angle_alpha   90.00
_cell.angle_beta   90.00
_cell.angle_gamma   90.00
#
_symmetry.space_group_name_H-M   'P 1'
#
loop_
_entity.id
_entity.type
_entity.pdbx_description
1 polymer ?
#
loop_
_entity_poly.entity_id
_entity_poly.type
_entity_poly.pdbx_seq_one_letter_code
_entity_poly.pdbx_strand_id
1 'polypeptide(L)'
;MNGLQPENAGVGDIGGNAEERFRALAYDTALSTLVAVAVYVVVKVSLDGFRQWRARISVLIVGSGPVGLTAALVAVRSGKVLKLTVLDERHRNALLCRPQQIALDPRSVKFLLRLGVDFDNMEGCWHNEHFFTRIGVFQEYLLSILEQKKLKVDVKVQLGTKVEPSY
;
A
#
# COMPACT_ATOMS: atom_id res chain seq x y z
N MET A 1 -75.09 -50.40 -33.43
CA MET A 1 -74.82 -49.06 -32.86
C MET A 1 -74.37 -49.26 -31.42
N ASN A 2 -73.50 -48.38 -30.92
CA ASN A 2 -72.59 -48.50 -29.76
C ASN A 2 -71.23 -49.06 -30.21
N GLY A 3 -70.14 -48.33 -30.22
CA GLY A 3 -69.83 -47.02 -29.65
C GLY A 3 -68.33 -47.07 -29.33
N LEU A 4 -67.50 -46.66 -30.29
CA LEU A 4 -66.04 -46.55 -30.14
C LEU A 4 -65.73 -45.46 -29.11
N GLN A 5 -65.08 -45.82 -28.02
CA GLN A 5 -64.40 -44.89 -27.13
C GLN A 5 -62.89 -45.10 -27.33
N PRO A 6 -62.12 -44.10 -27.77
CA PRO A 6 -60.67 -44.22 -27.79
C PRO A 6 -60.14 -43.90 -26.38
N GLU A 7 -59.41 -44.86 -25.81
CA GLU A 7 -58.53 -44.61 -24.68
C GLU A 7 -57.41 -43.66 -25.13
N ASN A 8 -57.54 -42.38 -24.76
CA ASN A 8 -56.44 -41.42 -24.83
C ASN A 8 -55.47 -41.70 -23.69
N ALA A 9 -54.57 -42.66 -23.89
CA ALA A 9 -53.46 -42.92 -22.99
C ALA A 9 -52.32 -41.91 -23.25
N GLY A 10 -52.12 -40.99 -22.30
CA GLY A 10 -50.80 -40.79 -21.69
C GLY A 10 -49.66 -40.19 -22.53
N VAL A 11 -49.89 -39.19 -23.38
CA VAL A 11 -48.78 -38.46 -24.06
C VAL A 11 -48.27 -37.24 -23.24
N GLY A 12 -48.92 -36.88 -22.13
CA GLY A 12 -48.58 -35.67 -21.36
C GLY A 12 -47.42 -35.79 -20.36
N ASP A 13 -47.05 -36.99 -19.93
CA ASP A 13 -46.19 -37.18 -18.74
C ASP A 13 -44.68 -37.28 -19.06
N ILE A 14 -44.33 -37.66 -20.29
CA ILE A 14 -42.93 -37.86 -20.72
C ILE A 14 -42.25 -36.51 -21.04
N GLY A 15 -43.01 -35.55 -21.59
CA GLY A 15 -42.50 -34.21 -21.94
C GLY A 15 -42.21 -33.33 -20.73
N GLY A 16 -43.08 -33.37 -19.70
CA GLY A 16 -42.89 -32.58 -18.47
C GLY A 16 -41.70 -33.06 -17.64
N ASN A 17 -41.50 -34.38 -17.53
CA ASN A 17 -40.39 -34.96 -16.78
C ASN A 17 -39.02 -34.68 -17.44
N ALA A 18 -38.99 -34.59 -18.78
CA ALA A 18 -37.78 -34.22 -19.51
C ALA A 18 -37.43 -32.73 -19.30
N GLU A 19 -38.39 -31.81 -19.44
CA GLU A 19 -38.18 -30.37 -19.20
C GLU A 19 -37.75 -30.07 -17.75
N GLU A 20 -38.33 -30.74 -16.77
CA GLU A 20 -37.94 -30.61 -15.36
C GLU A 20 -36.51 -31.11 -15.11
N ARG A 21 -36.12 -32.24 -15.72
CA ARG A 21 -34.74 -32.73 -15.66
C ARG A 21 -33.75 -31.80 -16.35
N PHE A 22 -34.10 -31.24 -17.51
CA PHE A 22 -33.26 -30.25 -18.19
C PHE A 22 -33.13 -28.96 -17.38
N ARG A 23 -34.20 -28.49 -16.73
CA ARG A 23 -34.14 -27.35 -15.80
C ARG A 23 -33.26 -27.65 -14.59
N ALA A 24 -33.39 -28.81 -13.98
CA ALA A 24 -32.57 -29.22 -12.85
C ALA A 24 -31.08 -29.27 -13.23
N LEU A 25 -30.75 -29.87 -14.38
CA LEU A 25 -29.39 -29.90 -14.93
C LEU A 25 -28.83 -28.50 -15.21
N ALA A 26 -29.64 -27.61 -15.77
CA ALA A 26 -29.24 -26.23 -16.04
C ALA A 26 -28.99 -25.46 -14.75
N TYR A 27 -29.83 -25.66 -13.72
CA TYR A 27 -29.64 -25.07 -12.39
C TYR A 27 -28.39 -25.61 -11.70
N ASP A 28 -28.13 -26.91 -11.73
CA ASP A 28 -26.92 -27.51 -11.15
C ASP A 28 -25.66 -27.02 -11.87
N THR A 29 -25.72 -26.88 -13.19
CA THR A 29 -24.61 -26.34 -13.98
C THR A 29 -24.36 -24.87 -13.64
N ALA A 30 -25.42 -24.05 -13.56
CA ALA A 30 -25.33 -22.64 -13.17
C ALA A 30 -24.81 -22.48 -11.73
N LEU A 31 -25.27 -23.31 -10.80
CA LEU A 31 -24.80 -23.30 -9.42
C LEU A 31 -23.33 -23.72 -9.35
N SER A 32 -22.92 -24.78 -10.05
CA SER A 32 -21.54 -25.25 -10.05
C SER A 32 -20.57 -24.22 -10.64
N THR A 33 -20.98 -23.54 -11.72
CA THR A 33 -20.17 -22.48 -12.34
C THR A 33 -20.06 -21.27 -11.43
N LEU A 34 -21.15 -20.87 -10.76
CA LEU A 34 -21.14 -19.75 -9.82
C LEU A 34 -20.25 -20.05 -8.61
N VAL A 35 -20.31 -21.26 -8.06
CA VAL A 35 -19.42 -21.72 -6.98
C VAL A 35 -17.96 -21.74 -7.46
N ALA A 36 -17.68 -22.28 -8.65
CA ALA A 36 -16.33 -22.32 -9.20
C ALA A 36 -15.74 -20.92 -9.38
N VAL A 37 -16.53 -19.97 -9.90
CA VAL A 37 -16.12 -18.55 -10.04
C VAL A 37 -15.89 -17.92 -8.67
N ALA A 38 -16.76 -18.14 -7.69
CA ALA A 38 -16.61 -17.59 -6.34
C ALA A 38 -15.32 -18.10 -5.67
N VAL A 39 -15.06 -19.41 -5.73
CA VAL A 39 -13.83 -20.03 -5.20
C VAL A 39 -12.61 -19.47 -5.92
N TYR A 40 -12.63 -19.39 -7.25
CA TYR A 40 -11.54 -18.83 -8.03
C TYR A 40 -11.23 -17.37 -7.63
N VAL A 41 -12.26 -16.53 -7.50
CA VAL A 41 -12.10 -15.12 -7.09
C VAL A 41 -11.50 -15.04 -5.69
N VAL A 42 -12.00 -15.82 -4.72
CA VAL A 42 -11.47 -15.82 -3.35
C VAL A 42 -10.00 -16.25 -3.32
N VAL A 43 -9.66 -17.34 -4.02
CA VAL A 43 -8.28 -17.83 -4.09
C VAL A 43 -7.37 -16.81 -4.77
N LYS A 44 -7.79 -16.25 -5.90
CA LYS A 44 -7.03 -15.25 -6.64
C LYS A 44 -6.77 -14.00 -5.81
N VAL A 45 -7.81 -13.43 -5.20
CA VAL A 45 -7.67 -12.23 -4.35
C VAL A 45 -6.77 -12.50 -3.16
N SER A 46 -6.89 -13.67 -2.54
CA SER A 46 -6.03 -14.06 -1.40
C SER A 46 -4.57 -14.22 -1.82
N LEU A 47 -4.30 -14.86 -2.95
CA LEU A 47 -2.95 -15.05 -3.48
C LEU A 47 -2.33 -13.71 -3.92
N ASP A 48 -3.10 -12.87 -4.60
CA ASP A 48 -2.63 -11.55 -5.03
C ASP A 48 -2.37 -10.65 -3.82
N GLY A 49 -3.26 -10.65 -2.83
CA GLY A 49 -3.06 -9.96 -1.56
C GLY A 49 -1.80 -10.45 -0.83
N PHE A 50 -1.58 -11.76 -0.76
CA PHE A 50 -0.39 -12.33 -0.13
C PHE A 50 0.91 -11.99 -0.88
N ARG A 51 0.91 -12.08 -2.22
CA ARG A 51 2.06 -11.70 -3.05
C ARG A 51 2.38 -10.21 -2.89
N GLN A 52 1.38 -9.34 -2.93
CA GLN A 52 1.56 -7.90 -2.75
C GLN A 52 2.01 -7.54 -1.34
N TRP A 53 1.56 -8.29 -0.33
CA TRP A 53 1.99 -8.10 1.05
C TRP A 53 3.44 -8.55 1.28
N ARG A 54 3.87 -9.63 0.61
CA ARG A 54 5.25 -10.14 0.63
C ARG A 54 6.21 -9.34 -0.25
N ALA A 55 5.72 -8.62 -1.25
CA ALA A 55 6.56 -7.88 -2.18
C ALA A 55 7.38 -6.83 -1.43
N ARG A 56 8.71 -6.97 -1.49
CA ARG A 56 9.63 -5.95 -1.00
C ARG A 56 10.23 -5.20 -2.17
N ILE A 57 10.25 -3.87 -2.09
CA ILE A 57 10.62 -2.97 -3.17
C ILE A 57 11.91 -2.23 -2.78
N SER A 58 12.75 -1.95 -3.77
CA SER A 58 13.87 -1.02 -3.63
C SER A 58 13.41 0.38 -3.98
N VAL A 59 13.59 1.34 -3.07
CA VAL A 59 13.14 2.72 -3.23
C VAL A 59 14.34 3.64 -3.36
N LEU A 60 14.32 4.51 -4.36
CA LEU A 60 15.27 5.60 -4.55
C LEU A 60 14.54 6.92 -4.31
N ILE A 61 15.05 7.75 -3.40
CA ILE A 61 14.53 9.08 -3.13
C ILE A 61 15.60 10.10 -3.53
N VAL A 62 15.21 11.05 -4.37
CA VAL A 62 16.07 12.15 -4.81
C VAL A 62 15.66 13.41 -4.07
N GLY A 63 16.59 14.00 -3.35
CA GLY A 63 16.41 15.13 -2.45
C GLY A 63 16.23 14.70 -0.99
N SER A 64 17.08 15.26 -0.12
CA SER A 64 17.03 15.16 1.35
C SER A 64 16.32 16.36 1.99
N GLY A 65 15.43 17.02 1.24
CA GLY A 65 14.49 18.01 1.78
C GLY A 65 13.61 17.42 2.90
N PRO A 66 12.89 18.26 3.66
CA PRO A 66 11.98 17.79 4.71
C PRO A 66 10.96 16.79 4.18
N VAL A 67 10.43 17.01 2.97
CA VAL A 67 9.49 16.09 2.30
C VAL A 67 10.17 14.78 1.91
N GLY A 68 11.37 14.84 1.31
CA GLY A 68 12.10 13.64 0.86
C GLY A 68 12.52 12.75 2.03
N LEU A 69 13.00 13.34 3.13
CA LEU A 69 13.35 12.62 4.35
C LEU A 69 12.11 12.06 5.07
N THR A 70 10.99 12.78 5.04
CA THR A 70 9.72 12.25 5.57
C THR A 70 9.24 11.07 4.73
N ALA A 71 9.32 11.16 3.40
CA ALA A 71 9.00 10.04 2.50
C ALA A 71 9.91 8.83 2.75
N ALA A 72 11.21 9.06 3.01
CA ALA A 72 12.16 8.03 3.40
C ALA A 72 11.73 7.33 4.70
N LEU A 73 11.30 8.10 5.71
CA LEU A 73 10.82 7.53 6.97
C LEU A 73 9.54 6.71 6.80
N VAL A 74 8.59 7.20 6.00
CA VAL A 74 7.38 6.46 5.62
C VAL A 74 7.76 5.15 4.92
N ALA A 75 8.68 5.22 3.97
CA ALA A 75 9.17 4.07 3.21
C ALA A 75 9.77 3.01 4.15
N VAL A 76 10.65 3.39 5.08
CA VAL A 76 11.24 2.48 6.07
C VAL A 76 10.17 1.90 7.02
N ARG A 77 9.21 2.72 7.46
CA ARG A 77 8.13 2.29 8.36
C ARG A 77 7.10 1.39 7.69
N SER A 78 6.97 1.44 6.36
CA SER A 78 5.98 0.64 5.62
C SER A 78 6.18 -0.86 5.73
N GLY A 79 7.40 -1.32 6.06
CA GLY A 79 7.77 -2.74 6.08
C GLY A 79 7.85 -3.39 4.67
N LYS A 80 7.53 -2.64 3.62
CA LYS A 80 7.54 -3.09 2.22
C LYS A 80 8.82 -2.74 1.48
N VAL A 81 9.76 -2.05 2.14
CA VAL A 81 11.00 -1.60 1.50
C VAL A 81 12.14 -2.54 1.91
N LEU A 82 12.75 -3.17 0.91
CA LEU A 82 13.93 -4.01 1.11
C LEU A 82 15.18 -3.14 1.27
N LYS A 83 15.29 -2.15 0.39
CA LYS A 83 16.43 -1.26 0.25
C LYS A 83 15.95 0.15 -0.01
N LEU A 84 16.50 1.11 0.72
CA LEU A 84 16.22 2.52 0.55
C LEU A 84 17.52 3.25 0.22
N THR A 85 17.55 3.98 -0.89
CA THR A 85 18.64 4.89 -1.22
C THR A 85 18.12 6.32 -1.22
N VAL A 86 18.74 7.21 -0.46
CA VAL A 86 18.45 8.66 -0.48
C VAL A 86 19.65 9.36 -1.10
N LEU A 87 19.42 10.12 -2.17
CA LEU A 87 20.42 10.93 -2.86
C LEU A 87 20.13 12.41 -2.66
N ASP A 88 21.15 13.23 -2.40
CA ASP A 88 21.03 14.68 -2.49
C ASP A 88 22.32 15.26 -3.08
N GLU A 89 22.17 16.30 -3.89
CA GLU A 89 23.27 17.12 -4.41
C GLU A 89 24.00 17.85 -3.29
N ARG A 90 23.28 18.23 -2.22
CA ARG A 90 23.85 19.00 -1.10
C ARG A 90 24.61 18.10 -0.15
N HIS A 91 25.74 18.61 0.37
CA HIS A 91 26.46 17.99 1.49
C HIS A 91 25.72 18.20 2.81
N ARG A 92 26.00 17.33 3.81
CA ARG A 92 25.38 17.41 5.14
C ARG A 92 25.51 18.79 5.79
N ASN A 93 26.70 19.39 5.72
CA ASN A 93 26.95 20.73 6.28
C ASN A 93 26.06 21.80 5.61
N ALA A 94 25.81 21.68 4.30
CA ALA A 94 24.95 22.61 3.57
C ALA A 94 23.46 22.45 3.90
N LEU A 95 23.04 21.27 4.41
CA LEU A 95 21.68 21.05 4.92
C LEU A 95 21.52 21.69 6.30
N LEU A 96 22.53 21.55 7.17
CA LEU A 96 22.55 22.06 8.54
C LEU A 96 22.58 23.58 8.63
N CYS A 97 23.41 24.24 7.82
CA CYS A 97 23.64 25.68 7.89
C CYS A 97 22.51 26.54 7.30
N ARG A 98 21.30 25.98 7.14
CA ARG A 98 20.15 26.69 6.58
C ARG A 98 19.44 27.53 7.64
N PRO A 99 19.34 28.86 7.45
CA PRO A 99 18.71 29.75 8.43
C PRO A 99 17.18 29.70 8.39
N GLN A 100 16.58 29.05 7.39
CA GLN A 100 15.12 29.02 7.25
C GLN A 100 14.48 28.26 8.43
N GLN A 101 13.45 28.85 9.02
CA GLN A 101 12.63 28.21 10.04
C GLN A 101 11.44 27.51 9.38
N ILE A 102 11.00 26.42 9.99
CA ILE A 102 9.78 25.71 9.64
C ILE A 102 8.84 25.71 10.85
N ALA A 103 7.55 25.77 10.57
CA ALA A 103 6.49 25.56 11.54
C ALA A 103 5.72 24.32 11.13
N LEU A 104 5.58 23.38 12.05
CA LEU A 104 4.82 22.15 11.85
C LEU A 104 3.48 22.32 12.55
N ASP A 105 2.41 22.25 11.77
CA ASP A 105 1.06 22.30 12.30
C ASP A 105 0.73 21.03 13.10
N PRO A 106 -0.31 21.07 13.97
CA PRO A 106 -0.66 19.95 14.83
C PRO A 106 -0.93 18.64 14.08
N ARG A 107 -1.39 18.69 12.82
CA ARG A 107 -1.63 17.48 12.01
C ARG A 107 -0.30 16.89 11.54
N SER A 108 0.63 17.72 11.07
CA SER A 108 1.98 17.28 10.70
C SER A 108 2.73 16.71 11.89
N VAL A 109 2.63 17.33 13.06
CA VAL A 109 3.19 16.83 14.32
C VAL A 109 2.64 15.44 14.65
N LYS A 110 1.30 15.29 14.69
CA LYS A 110 0.65 13.99 14.96
C LYS A 110 1.07 12.92 13.96
N PHE A 111 1.24 13.28 12.69
CA PHE A 111 1.72 12.36 11.65
C PHE A 111 3.17 11.93 11.90
N LEU A 112 4.07 12.87 12.15
CA LEU A 112 5.50 12.61 12.37
C LEU A 112 5.75 11.84 13.67
N LEU A 113 4.97 12.09 14.73
CA LEU A 113 4.99 11.29 15.96
C LEU A 113 4.73 9.80 15.67
N ARG A 114 3.77 9.48 14.79
CA ARG A 114 3.50 8.08 14.39
C ARG A 114 4.65 7.45 13.60
N LEU A 115 5.46 8.26 12.93
CA LEU A 115 6.70 7.82 12.27
C LEU A 115 7.89 7.68 13.25
N GLY A 116 7.71 8.08 14.51
CA GLY A 116 8.70 8.03 15.59
C GLY A 116 9.66 9.19 15.59
N VAL A 117 9.24 10.35 15.07
CA VAL A 117 9.92 11.62 15.32
C VAL A 117 9.61 12.02 16.77
N ASP A 118 10.65 12.22 17.57
CA ASP A 118 10.53 12.71 18.94
C ASP A 118 10.86 14.21 18.96
N PHE A 119 9.80 15.00 19.09
CA PHE A 119 9.87 16.47 19.10
C PHE A 119 10.44 17.02 20.41
N ASP A 120 10.41 16.25 21.50
CA ASP A 120 10.94 16.69 22.80
C ASP A 120 12.47 16.62 22.84
N ASN A 121 13.06 15.78 21.99
CA ASN A 121 14.50 15.63 21.83
C ASN A 121 15.06 16.40 20.62
N MET A 122 14.27 17.27 20.01
CA MET A 122 14.65 18.08 18.87
C MET A 122 14.71 19.56 19.27
N GLU A 123 15.76 20.27 18.85
CA GLU A 123 15.87 21.71 19.09
C GLU A 123 14.72 22.44 18.39
N GLY A 124 13.92 23.16 19.15
CA GLY A 124 12.75 23.88 18.67
C GLY A 124 11.94 24.47 19.81
N CYS A 125 10.80 25.07 19.47
CA CYS A 125 9.86 25.58 20.46
C CYS A 125 8.42 25.23 20.10
N TRP A 126 7.60 25.04 21.12
CA TRP A 126 6.17 24.85 21.00
C TRP A 126 5.45 26.19 21.18
N HIS A 127 4.55 26.53 20.26
CA HIS A 127 3.68 27.68 20.40
C HIS A 127 2.35 27.43 19.70
N ASN A 128 1.22 27.63 20.39
CA ASN A 128 -0.13 27.37 19.87
C ASN A 128 -0.29 26.00 19.20
N GLU A 129 0.17 24.93 19.86
CA GLU A 129 0.20 23.55 19.34
C GLU A 129 1.05 23.31 18.08
N HIS A 130 1.73 24.34 17.56
CA HIS A 130 2.68 24.22 16.47
C HIS A 130 4.09 24.01 17.05
N PHE A 131 4.89 23.22 16.33
CA PHE A 131 6.31 23.05 16.63
C PHE A 131 7.14 23.83 15.64
N PHE A 132 8.01 24.71 16.14
CA PHE A 132 8.87 25.55 15.33
C PHE A 132 10.31 25.11 15.49
N THR A 133 11.03 24.97 14.38
CA THR A 133 12.46 24.60 14.39
C THR A 133 13.16 25.12 13.14
N ARG A 134 14.49 25.09 13.14
CA ARG A 134 15.27 25.38 11.92
C ARG A 134 15.15 24.20 10.96
N ILE A 135 15.06 24.48 9.67
CA ILE A 135 14.95 23.44 8.65
C ILE A 135 16.13 22.46 8.71
N GLY A 136 17.35 22.97 8.95
CA GLY A 136 18.55 22.16 9.03
C GLY A 136 18.54 21.20 10.23
N VAL A 137 18.06 21.66 11.39
CA VAL A 137 17.88 20.83 12.59
C VAL A 137 16.88 19.71 12.31
N PHE A 138 15.73 20.06 11.71
CA PHE A 138 14.73 19.06 11.37
C PHE A 138 15.25 18.01 10.38
N GLN A 139 15.90 18.46 9.30
CA GLN A 139 16.46 17.55 8.29
C GLN A 139 17.53 16.62 8.89
N GLU A 140 18.43 17.15 9.71
CA GLU A 140 19.46 16.37 10.40
C GLU A 140 18.85 15.35 11.36
N TYR A 141 17.82 15.77 12.10
CA TYR A 141 17.12 14.89 13.02
C TYR A 141 16.48 13.71 12.27
N LEU A 142 15.77 13.95 11.15
CA LEU A 142 15.21 12.87 10.33
C LEU A 142 16.29 11.97 9.73
N LEU A 143 17.41 12.54 9.28
CA LEU A 143 18.57 11.78 8.82
C LEU A 143 19.09 10.84 9.91
N SER A 144 19.26 11.33 11.13
CA SER A 144 19.73 10.52 12.27
C SER A 144 18.81 9.32 12.55
N ILE A 145 17.50 9.50 12.45
CA ILE A 145 16.53 8.40 12.58
C ILE A 145 16.72 7.38 11.46
N LEU A 146 16.86 7.82 10.21
CA LEU A 146 17.10 6.92 9.08
C LEU A 146 18.41 6.14 9.25
N GLU A 147 19.46 6.77 9.76
CA GLU A 147 20.74 6.11 10.04
C GLU A 147 20.62 5.05 11.14
N GLN A 148 19.87 5.31 12.21
CA GLN A 148 19.59 4.32 13.25
C GLN A 148 18.80 3.12 12.70
N LYS A 149 17.98 3.32 11.66
CA LYS A 149 17.19 2.24 11.01
C LYS A 149 18.02 1.38 10.05
N LYS A 150 19.27 1.74 9.74
CA LYS A 150 20.19 0.93 8.89
C LYS A 150 20.36 -0.51 9.36
N LEU A 151 20.16 -0.77 10.65
CA LEU A 151 20.27 -2.13 11.20
C LEU A 151 19.10 -3.06 10.81
N LYS A 152 17.96 -2.49 10.39
CA LYS A 152 16.73 -3.25 10.07
C LYS A 152 16.41 -3.26 8.58
N VAL A 153 16.80 -2.22 7.85
CA VAL A 153 16.59 -2.05 6.40
C VAL A 153 17.90 -1.56 5.80
N ASP A 154 18.27 -2.03 4.60
CA ASP A 154 19.45 -1.52 3.88
C ASP A 154 19.20 -0.08 3.45
N VAL A 155 19.56 0.88 4.32
CA VAL A 155 19.39 2.32 4.11
C VAL A 155 20.74 2.92 3.72
N LYS A 156 20.83 3.43 2.49
CA LYS A 156 21.99 4.15 1.97
C LYS A 156 21.66 5.62 1.79
N VAL A 157 22.39 6.49 2.47
CA VAL A 157 22.27 7.95 2.30
C VAL A 157 23.53 8.43 1.60
N GLN A 158 23.39 9.03 0.42
CA GLN A 158 24.50 9.62 -0.34
C GLN A 158 24.22 11.11 -0.57
N LEU A 159 24.93 11.93 0.19
CA LEU A 159 24.89 13.39 0.10
C LEU A 159 26.06 13.87 -0.77
N GLY A 160 25.91 14.98 -1.48
CA GLY A 160 26.90 15.42 -2.47
C GLY A 160 26.84 14.67 -3.80
N THR A 161 25.75 13.93 -4.07
CA THR A 161 25.58 13.14 -5.30
C THR A 161 24.44 13.72 -6.12
N LYS A 162 24.78 14.37 -7.23
CA LYS A 162 23.81 14.88 -8.18
C LYS A 162 23.31 13.75 -9.08
N VAL A 163 21.99 13.65 -9.23
CA VAL A 163 21.37 12.72 -10.19
C VAL A 163 21.36 13.41 -11.54
N GLU A 164 22.11 12.87 -12.50
CA GLU A 164 22.06 13.32 -13.88
C GLU A 164 21.01 12.52 -14.65
N PRO A 165 20.15 13.17 -15.46
CA PRO A 165 19.28 12.44 -16.37
C PRO A 165 20.15 11.75 -17.43
N SER A 166 19.89 10.46 -17.66
CA SER A 166 20.47 9.74 -18.79
C SER A 166 19.80 10.25 -20.06
N TYR A 167 20.54 11.00 -20.88
CA TYR A 167 20.14 11.39 -22.24
C TYR A 167 20.49 10.29 -23.24
#